data_AF-A0A3A6HDA3-F1
#
_entry.id   AF-A0A3A6HDA3-F1
#
_cell.length_a   1.000
_cell.length_b   1.000
_cell.length_c   1.000
_cell.angle_alpha   90.00
_cell.angle_beta   90.00
_cell.angle_gamma   90.00
#
_symmetry.space_group_name_H-M   'P 1'
#
loop_
_entity.id
_entity.type
_entity.pdbx_description
1 polymer ?
#
loop_
_entity_poly.entity_id
_entity_poly.type
_entity_poly.pdbx_seq_one_letter_code
_entity_poly.pdbx_strand_id
1 'polypeptide(L)'
;MQKTFRKRIITQIGILTEDIQTAKTAWEKFLGLPSQQISQSDGYAQTHAVYRGEPLEGRIYQVCFNFENIELELIQPVGDVPSYWKECLEKNGPGIHHISFAVKNMDKCIDDCEELGIPSIQRGDFPGGRYAYLDASDSMNVVLELLEKEQEVLS
;
A
#
# COMPACT_ATOMS: atom_id res chain seq x y z
N MET A 1 1.44 6.75 -26.04
CA MET A 1 1.19 6.33 -24.64
C MET A 1 0.28 5.11 -24.63
N GLN A 2 0.86 3.90 -24.64
CA GLN A 2 0.09 2.68 -24.37
C GLN A 2 -0.06 2.51 -22.85
N LYS A 3 -1.22 1.99 -22.45
CA LYS A 3 -1.85 2.11 -21.14
C LYS A 3 -1.09 1.31 -20.06
N THR A 4 -0.29 2.00 -19.27
CA THR A 4 0.42 1.50 -18.07
C THR A 4 -0.55 0.83 -17.07
N PHE A 5 -1.77 1.35 -16.96
CA PHE A 5 -2.84 0.75 -16.19
C PHE A 5 -3.62 -0.26 -17.05
N ARG A 6 -3.40 -1.56 -16.78
CA ARG A 6 -3.93 -2.69 -17.55
C ARG A 6 -5.44 -2.59 -17.79
N LYS A 7 -6.20 -2.08 -16.81
CA LYS A 7 -7.68 -2.00 -16.87
C LYS A 7 -8.32 -0.82 -16.11
N ARG A 8 -7.54 0.15 -15.59
CA ARG A 8 -8.07 1.18 -14.66
C ARG A 8 -8.84 0.54 -13.49
N ILE A 9 -8.27 -0.50 -12.91
CA ILE A 9 -8.85 -1.22 -11.77
C ILE A 9 -8.23 -0.64 -10.52
N ILE A 10 -9.08 -0.14 -9.63
CA ILE A 10 -8.71 0.13 -8.25
C ILE A 10 -8.77 -1.21 -7.51
N THR A 11 -7.70 -1.59 -6.84
CA THR A 11 -7.57 -2.86 -6.13
C THR A 11 -7.83 -2.72 -4.65
N GLN A 12 -7.43 -1.60 -4.05
CA GLN A 12 -7.35 -1.47 -2.60
C GLN A 12 -7.44 -0.03 -2.13
N ILE A 13 -8.02 0.16 -0.95
CA ILE A 13 -7.93 1.41 -0.16
C ILE A 13 -7.21 1.07 1.14
N GLY A 14 -6.02 1.65 1.33
CA GLY A 14 -5.24 1.51 2.56
C GLY A 14 -5.62 2.58 3.57
N ILE A 15 -5.75 2.19 4.84
CA ILE A 15 -6.06 3.06 5.97
C ILE A 15 -4.99 2.88 7.04
N LEU A 16 -4.32 3.96 7.41
CA LEU A 16 -3.37 3.98 8.51
C LEU A 16 -4.08 4.09 9.85
N THR A 17 -3.59 3.36 10.84
CA THR A 17 -4.07 3.38 12.23
C THR A 17 -2.92 3.31 13.22
N GLU A 18 -3.10 3.91 14.39
CA GLU A 18 -2.17 3.79 15.52
C GLU A 18 -2.33 2.46 16.27
N ASP A 19 -3.57 1.95 16.34
CA ASP A 19 -3.92 0.68 16.98
C ASP A 19 -4.79 -0.15 16.02
N ILE A 20 -4.16 -1.12 15.38
CA ILE A 20 -4.78 -2.02 14.42
C ILE A 20 -5.77 -2.96 15.10
N GLN A 21 -5.58 -3.33 16.37
CA GLN A 21 -6.50 -4.22 17.06
C GLN A 21 -7.83 -3.51 17.33
N THR A 22 -7.77 -2.26 17.78
CA THR A 22 -8.95 -1.42 17.99
C THR A 22 -9.66 -1.13 16.66
N ALA A 23 -8.93 -0.70 15.63
CA ALA A 23 -9.50 -0.39 14.32
C ALA A 23 -10.13 -1.62 13.64
N LYS A 24 -9.42 -2.76 13.66
CA LYS A 24 -9.93 -4.05 13.15
C LYS A 24 -11.24 -4.45 13.83
N THR A 25 -11.30 -4.36 15.16
CA THR A 25 -12.50 -4.73 15.92
C THR A 25 -13.71 -3.87 15.53
N ALA A 26 -13.48 -2.58 15.26
CA ALA A 26 -14.53 -1.68 14.78
C ALA A 26 -15.02 -2.06 13.37
N TRP A 27 -14.11 -2.36 12.45
CA TRP A 27 -14.44 -2.81 11.09
C TRP A 27 -15.17 -4.15 11.06
N GLU A 28 -14.73 -5.12 11.87
CA GLU A 28 -15.38 -6.42 12.00
C GLU A 28 -16.83 -6.27 12.46
N LYS A 29 -17.04 -5.45 13.49
CA LYS A 29 -18.38 -5.15 14.00
C LYS A 29 -19.25 -4.46 12.95
N PHE A 30 -18.69 -3.50 12.22
CA PHE A 30 -19.40 -2.77 11.16
C PHE A 30 -19.81 -3.68 10.00
N LEU A 31 -18.91 -4.56 9.56
CA LEU A 31 -19.11 -5.48 8.45
C LEU A 31 -19.85 -6.77 8.84
N GLY A 32 -20.05 -7.02 10.14
CA GLY A 32 -20.63 -8.27 10.63
C GLY A 32 -19.75 -9.50 10.41
N LEU A 33 -18.42 -9.30 10.38
CA LEU A 33 -17.44 -10.35 10.13
C LEU A 33 -16.94 -10.98 11.45
N PRO A 34 -16.55 -12.26 11.44
CA PRO A 34 -15.79 -12.83 12.54
C PRO A 34 -14.42 -12.15 12.65
N SER A 35 -13.70 -12.43 13.74
CA SER A 35 -12.33 -11.93 13.90
C SER A 35 -11.44 -12.39 12.74
N GLN A 36 -10.91 -11.43 11.99
CA GLN A 36 -9.88 -11.57 10.98
C GLN A 36 -8.52 -11.74 11.64
N GLN A 37 -7.53 -12.19 10.87
CA GLN A 37 -6.16 -12.32 11.35
C GLN A 37 -5.37 -11.07 11.02
N ILE A 38 -4.63 -10.54 12.00
CA ILE A 38 -3.58 -9.55 11.74
C ILE A 38 -2.34 -10.31 11.31
N SER A 39 -1.79 -9.93 10.16
CA SER A 39 -0.49 -10.41 9.68
C SER A 39 0.56 -9.33 9.88
N GLN A 40 1.83 -9.74 9.83
CA GLN A 40 2.96 -8.82 9.86
C GLN A 40 3.76 -9.00 8.57
N SER A 41 4.14 -7.90 7.93
CA SER A 41 4.97 -7.94 6.72
C SER A 41 6.32 -8.63 6.99
N ASP A 42 6.96 -9.19 5.98
CA ASP A 42 8.31 -9.75 6.10
C ASP A 42 9.38 -8.67 6.41
N GLY A 43 10.60 -9.11 6.71
CA GLY A 43 11.75 -8.23 6.92
C GLY A 43 12.44 -7.83 5.60
N TYR A 44 13.38 -6.89 5.67
CA TYR A 44 14.08 -6.33 4.51
C TYR A 44 14.70 -7.38 3.58
N ALA A 45 15.24 -8.48 4.12
CA ALA A 45 15.84 -9.55 3.32
C ALA A 45 14.84 -10.26 2.38
N GLN A 46 13.54 -10.06 2.56
CA GLN A 46 12.47 -10.59 1.71
C GLN A 46 11.79 -9.47 0.92
N THR A 47 11.55 -8.33 1.58
CA THR A 47 10.81 -7.23 0.99
C THR A 47 11.67 -6.37 0.08
N HIS A 48 13.00 -6.37 0.25
CA HIS A 48 13.94 -5.46 -0.42
C HIS A 48 13.44 -4.00 -0.41
N ALA A 49 12.72 -3.63 0.65
CA ALA A 49 11.96 -2.39 0.65
C ALA A 49 12.89 -1.19 0.63
N VAL A 50 12.48 -0.14 -0.06
CA VAL A 50 13.23 1.11 -0.20
C VAL A 50 12.30 2.27 0.14
N TYR A 51 12.80 3.22 0.94
CA TYR A 51 12.12 4.46 1.29
C TYR A 51 13.05 5.64 1.00
N ARG A 52 12.62 6.54 0.11
CA ARG A 52 13.39 7.71 -0.37
C ARG A 52 14.81 7.36 -0.83
N GLY A 53 14.95 6.23 -1.51
CA GLY A 53 16.22 5.72 -2.06
C GLY A 53 17.06 4.89 -1.09
N GLU A 54 16.71 4.85 0.19
CA GLU A 54 17.45 4.10 1.21
C GLU A 54 16.76 2.78 1.57
N PRO A 55 17.51 1.73 1.94
CA PRO A 55 16.94 0.49 2.46
C PRO A 55 15.96 0.72 3.63
N LEU A 56 14.81 0.06 3.57
CA LEU A 56 13.75 0.16 4.58
C LEU A 56 13.65 -1.15 5.39
N GLU A 57 14.04 -1.08 6.66
CA GLU A 57 13.83 -2.15 7.66
C GLU A 57 12.44 -2.09 8.33
N GLY A 58 11.66 -1.05 8.01
CA GLY A 58 10.33 -0.83 8.57
C GLY A 58 9.37 -1.96 8.20
N ARG A 59 8.57 -2.38 9.17
CA ARG A 59 7.54 -3.41 9.01
C ARG A 59 6.17 -2.85 9.34
N ILE A 60 5.13 -3.52 8.88
CA ILE A 60 3.74 -3.19 9.21
C ILE A 60 3.02 -4.40 9.80
N TYR A 61 2.08 -4.14 10.69
CA TYR A 61 0.93 -5.01 10.89
C TYR A 61 -0.14 -4.63 9.87
N GLN A 62 -0.82 -5.63 9.31
CA GLN A 62 -1.91 -5.39 8.37
C GLN A 62 -3.05 -6.39 8.56
N VAL A 63 -4.26 -5.97 8.18
CA VAL A 63 -5.43 -6.83 8.04
C VAL A 63 -6.26 -6.33 6.86
N CYS A 64 -6.68 -7.26 6.01
CA CYS A 64 -7.48 -6.97 4.83
C CYS A 64 -8.93 -7.44 4.99
N PHE A 65 -9.86 -6.63 4.50
CA PHE A 65 -11.27 -6.93 4.37
C PHE A 65 -11.64 -6.95 2.90
N ASN A 66 -11.98 -8.12 2.40
CA ASN A 66 -12.31 -8.32 0.99
C ASN A 66 -13.77 -7.99 0.71
N PHE A 67 -14.01 -7.03 -0.18
CA PHE A 67 -15.31 -6.78 -0.79
C PHE A 67 -15.36 -7.44 -2.17
N GLU A 68 -16.53 -7.45 -2.80
CA GLU A 68 -16.70 -8.07 -4.14
C GLU A 68 -15.80 -7.45 -5.21
N ASN A 69 -15.47 -6.15 -5.06
CA ASN A 69 -14.82 -5.36 -6.10
C ASN A 69 -13.48 -4.71 -5.67
N ILE A 70 -13.20 -4.64 -4.37
CA ILE A 70 -12.04 -3.93 -3.82
C ILE A 70 -11.65 -4.53 -2.46
N GLU A 71 -10.40 -4.33 -2.05
CA GLU A 71 -9.91 -4.67 -0.72
C GLU A 71 -9.80 -3.40 0.16
N LEU A 72 -10.18 -3.50 1.42
CA LEU A 72 -9.85 -2.49 2.42
C LEU A 72 -8.74 -3.02 3.31
N GLU A 73 -7.62 -2.32 3.38
CA GLU A 73 -6.47 -2.72 4.20
C GLU A 73 -6.28 -1.74 5.36
N LEU A 74 -6.18 -2.27 6.58
CA LEU A 74 -5.68 -1.51 7.72
C LEU A 74 -4.18 -1.73 7.86
N ILE A 75 -3.43 -0.65 8.09
CA ILE A 75 -1.98 -0.66 8.21
C ILE A 75 -1.57 0.01 9.52
N GLN A 76 -0.69 -0.64 10.28
CA GLN A 76 -0.01 -0.04 11.43
C GLN A 76 1.50 -0.27 11.31
N PRO A 77 2.33 0.79 11.22
CA PRO A 77 3.77 0.67 11.29
C PRO A 77 4.25 0.06 12.61
N VAL A 78 5.27 -0.79 12.53
CA VAL A 78 5.87 -1.46 13.69
C VAL A 78 7.04 -0.62 14.21
N GLY A 79 6.92 -0.16 15.45
CA GLY A 79 8.00 0.55 16.13
C GLY A 79 8.29 1.93 15.54
N ASP A 80 9.51 2.42 15.81
CA ASP A 80 9.95 3.77 15.47
C ASP A 80 10.96 3.75 14.30
N VAL A 81 10.58 3.12 13.19
CA VAL A 81 11.42 3.01 11.99
C VAL A 81 10.93 3.99 10.92
N PRO A 82 11.80 4.87 10.39
CA PRO A 82 11.44 5.77 9.30
C PRO A 82 10.85 5.01 8.12
N SER A 83 9.66 5.40 7.70
CA SER A 83 8.93 4.86 6.55
C SER A 83 7.92 5.88 6.09
N TYR A 84 7.41 5.72 4.87
CA TYR A 84 6.37 6.60 4.37
C TYR A 84 5.07 6.47 5.16
N TRP A 85 4.73 5.27 5.64
CA TRP A 85 3.59 5.06 6.52
C TRP A 85 3.68 5.90 7.80
N LYS A 86 4.86 5.93 8.42
CA LYS A 86 5.12 6.71 9.63
C LYS A 86 5.11 8.21 9.35
N GLU A 87 5.72 8.65 8.26
CA GLU A 87 5.66 10.05 7.80
C GLU A 87 4.19 10.50 7.65
N CYS A 88 3.36 9.70 6.98
CA CYS A 88 1.93 9.98 6.79
C CYS A 88 1.16 10.02 8.12
N LEU A 89 1.41 9.07 9.04
CA LEU A 89 0.78 9.08 10.37
C LEU A 89 1.16 10.32 11.18
N GLU A 90 2.43 10.71 11.18
CA GLU A 90 2.89 11.87 11.95
C GLU A 90 2.38 13.19 11.36
N LYS A 91 2.28 13.28 10.03
CA LYS A 91 1.81 14.48 9.34
C LYS A 91 0.29 14.64 9.37
N ASN A 92 -0.45 13.56 9.17
CA ASN A 92 -1.89 13.61 8.89
C ASN A 92 -2.75 12.91 9.96
N GLY A 93 -2.14 12.15 10.86
CA GLY A 93 -2.83 11.24 11.76
C GLY A 93 -3.39 9.99 11.07
N PRO A 94 -4.13 9.14 11.81
CA PRO A 94 -4.85 7.99 11.25
C PRO A 94 -5.87 8.40 10.18
N GLY A 95 -6.00 7.61 9.13
CA GLY A 95 -6.94 7.90 8.03
C GLY A 95 -6.62 7.16 6.73
N ILE A 96 -7.36 7.48 5.68
CA ILE A 96 -7.10 6.94 4.34
C ILE A 96 -5.68 7.35 3.92
N HIS A 97 -4.86 6.36 3.59
CA HIS A 97 -3.49 6.52 3.19
C HIS A 97 -3.34 6.54 1.68
N HIS A 98 -3.77 5.47 0.99
CA HIS A 98 -3.57 5.32 -0.44
C HIS A 98 -4.80 4.79 -1.18
N ILE A 99 -4.83 5.01 -2.49
CA ILE A 99 -5.69 4.30 -3.45
C ILE A 99 -4.78 3.50 -4.38
N SER A 100 -5.03 2.20 -4.48
CA SER A 100 -4.18 1.25 -5.19
C SER A 100 -4.71 0.88 -6.57
N PHE A 101 -3.81 0.70 -7.53
CA PHE A 101 -4.12 0.31 -8.90
C PHE A 101 -3.33 -0.93 -9.32
N ALA A 102 -4.04 -1.89 -9.92
CA ALA A 102 -3.43 -3.06 -10.54
C ALA A 102 -2.56 -2.64 -11.75
N VAL A 103 -1.29 -3.05 -11.73
CA VAL A 103 -0.34 -2.80 -12.82
C VAL A 103 0.38 -4.08 -13.26
N LYS A 104 1.04 -3.98 -14.41
CA LYS A 104 2.00 -4.97 -14.92
C LYS A 104 3.26 -4.24 -15.34
N ASN A 105 4.41 -4.84 -15.08
CA ASN A 105 5.73 -4.25 -15.25
C ASN A 105 5.93 -3.04 -14.33
N MET A 106 6.10 -3.32 -13.03
CA MET A 106 6.26 -2.31 -11.98
C MET A 106 7.26 -1.21 -12.36
N ASP A 107 8.47 -1.58 -12.78
CA ASP A 107 9.54 -0.62 -13.07
C ASP A 107 9.14 0.36 -14.17
N LYS A 108 8.56 -0.15 -15.27
CA LYS A 108 8.04 0.73 -16.33
C LYS A 108 6.93 1.66 -15.81
N CYS A 109 6.07 1.17 -14.93
CA CYS A 109 4.98 1.99 -14.41
C CYS A 109 5.49 3.12 -13.50
N ILE A 110 6.53 2.84 -12.72
CA ILE A 110 7.22 3.87 -11.93
C ILE A 110 7.84 4.92 -12.88
N ASP A 111 8.60 4.50 -13.89
CA ASP A 111 9.20 5.41 -14.87
C ASP A 111 8.14 6.33 -15.54
N ASP A 112 7.03 5.75 -15.99
CA ASP A 112 5.92 6.50 -16.61
C ASP A 112 5.31 7.52 -15.64
N CYS A 113 5.23 7.20 -14.34
CA CYS A 113 4.71 8.11 -13.31
C CYS A 113 5.72 9.22 -12.96
N GLU A 114 7.01 8.91 -12.94
CA GLU A 114 8.08 9.89 -12.73
C GLU A 114 8.15 10.90 -13.88
N GLU A 115 7.97 10.47 -15.14
CA GLU A 115 7.84 11.37 -16.29
C GLU A 115 6.64 12.34 -16.18
N LEU A 116 5.61 11.95 -15.41
CA LEU A 116 4.45 12.80 -15.09
C LEU A 116 4.66 13.68 -13.85
N GLY A 117 5.84 13.64 -13.23
CA GLY A 117 6.17 14.38 -12.02
C GLY A 117 5.57 13.79 -10.74
N ILE A 118 5.26 12.49 -10.73
CA ILE A 118 4.70 11.76 -9.58
C ILE A 118 5.75 10.75 -9.09
N PRO A 119 6.68 11.14 -8.21
CA PRO A 119 7.82 10.31 -7.83
C PRO A 119 7.42 9.14 -6.93
N SER A 120 8.12 8.01 -7.07
CA SER A 120 8.04 6.90 -6.11
C SER A 120 8.74 7.28 -4.80
N ILE A 121 8.03 7.11 -3.68
CA ILE A 121 8.54 7.45 -2.33
C ILE A 121 8.99 6.20 -1.59
N GLN A 122 8.19 5.13 -1.67
CA GLN A 122 8.47 3.88 -1.00
C GLN A 122 7.97 2.72 -1.85
N ARG A 123 8.77 1.65 -1.94
CA ARG A 123 8.40 0.44 -2.68
C ARG A 123 8.97 -0.79 -2.01
N GLY A 124 8.42 -1.95 -2.32
CA GLY A 124 8.93 -3.23 -1.83
C GLY A 124 8.20 -4.44 -2.42
N ASP A 125 8.78 -5.59 -2.15
CA ASP A 125 8.26 -6.91 -2.49
C ASP A 125 7.45 -7.50 -1.33
N PHE A 126 6.53 -8.39 -1.66
CA PHE A 126 5.82 -9.26 -0.73
C PHE A 126 5.57 -10.63 -1.40
N PRO A 127 5.19 -11.67 -0.64
CA PRO A 127 4.89 -12.97 -1.23
C PRO A 127 3.84 -12.88 -2.35
N GLY A 128 4.27 -13.11 -3.60
CA GLY A 128 3.41 -13.10 -4.78
C GLY A 128 3.19 -11.72 -5.42
N GLY A 129 3.98 -10.69 -5.08
CA GLY A 129 3.86 -9.39 -5.73
C GLY A 129 4.79 -8.29 -5.24
N ARG A 130 4.53 -7.07 -5.72
CA ARG A 130 5.28 -5.84 -5.41
C ARG A 130 4.34 -4.66 -5.29
N TYR A 131 4.73 -3.67 -4.48
CA TYR A 131 4.03 -2.40 -4.35
C TYR A 131 4.97 -1.21 -4.55
N ALA A 132 4.42 -0.07 -4.97
CA ALA A 132 5.10 1.22 -4.97
C ALA A 132 4.12 2.35 -4.63
N TYR A 133 4.44 3.14 -3.60
CA TYR A 133 3.74 4.37 -3.26
C TYR A 133 4.34 5.56 -4.02
N LEU A 134 3.45 6.34 -4.62
CA LEU A 134 3.77 7.53 -5.40
C LEU A 134 3.20 8.78 -4.70
N ASP A 135 3.99 9.85 -4.62
CA ASP A 135 3.50 11.12 -4.07
C ASP A 135 2.69 11.88 -5.13
N ALA A 136 1.36 11.78 -5.04
CA ALA A 136 0.46 12.62 -5.83
C ALA A 136 -0.27 13.65 -4.94
N SER A 137 0.27 13.99 -3.77
CA SER A 137 -0.39 14.90 -2.82
C SER A 137 -0.60 16.29 -3.43
N ASP A 138 0.40 16.83 -4.15
CA ASP A 138 0.33 18.19 -4.70
C ASP A 138 -0.59 18.29 -5.92
N SER A 139 -0.73 17.23 -6.71
CA SER A 139 -1.45 17.23 -7.98
C SER A 139 -2.85 16.62 -7.89
N MET A 140 -3.03 15.59 -7.04
CA MET A 140 -4.25 14.80 -6.93
C MET A 140 -4.77 14.68 -5.49
N ASN A 141 -4.08 15.27 -4.50
CA ASN A 141 -4.46 15.26 -3.08
C ASN A 141 -4.52 13.84 -2.47
N VAL A 142 -3.72 12.90 -2.98
CA VAL A 142 -3.77 11.50 -2.56
C VAL A 142 -2.42 10.82 -2.77
N VAL A 143 -2.14 9.78 -1.98
CA VAL A 143 -1.07 8.82 -2.29
C VAL A 143 -1.62 7.77 -3.23
N LEU A 144 -0.91 7.51 -4.33
CA LEU A 144 -1.25 6.42 -5.23
C LEU A 144 -0.39 5.20 -4.90
N GLU A 145 -0.96 4.01 -4.98
CA GLU A 145 -0.19 2.77 -4.96
C GLU A 145 -0.28 2.09 -6.33
N LEU A 146 0.87 1.66 -6.83
CA LEU A 146 0.96 0.67 -7.89
C LEU A 146 1.09 -0.70 -7.24
N LEU A 147 0.27 -1.66 -7.66
CA LEU A 147 0.26 -3.01 -7.11
C LEU A 147 0.39 -4.03 -8.24
N GLU A 148 1.46 -4.82 -8.22
CA GLU A 148 1.68 -5.92 -9.16
C GLU A 148 1.56 -7.24 -8.40
N LYS A 149 0.45 -7.97 -8.61
CA LYS A 149 0.22 -9.31 -8.05
C LYS A 149 0.39 -10.37 -9.14
N GLU A 150 1.16 -11.43 -8.89
CA GLU A 150 1.45 -12.50 -9.86
C GLU A 150 0.17 -13.16 -10.41
N GLN A 151 -0.84 -13.36 -9.56
CA GLN A 151 -2.13 -13.94 -9.96
C GLN A 151 -2.90 -13.08 -10.98
N GLU A 152 -2.70 -11.76 -10.96
CA GLU A 152 -3.34 -10.83 -11.90
C GLU A 152 -2.56 -10.69 -13.21
N VAL A 153 -1.26 -11.03 -13.20
CA VAL A 153 -0.36 -11.02 -14.37
C VAL A 153 -0.60 -12.23 -15.29
N LEU A 154 -1.17 -13.32 -14.75
CA LEU A 154 -1.47 -14.58 -15.47
C LEU A 154 -2.85 -14.64 -16.14
N SER A 155 -3.68 -13.59 -16.00
CA SER A 155 -4.87 -13.41 -16.85
C SER A 155 -4.53 -12.75 -18.18
#